data_AF-A0A0B1T164-F1
#
_entry.id   AF-A0A0B1T164-F1
#
_cell.length_a   1.000
_cell.length_b   1.000
_cell.length_c   1.000
_cell.angle_alpha   90.00
_cell.angle_beta   90.00
_cell.angle_gamma   90.00
#
_symmetry.space_group_name_H-M   'P 1'
#
loop_
_entity.id
_entity.type
_entity.pdbx_description
1 polymer ?
#
loop_
_entity_poly.entity_id
_entity_poly.type
_entity_poly.pdbx_seq_one_letter_code
_entity_poly.pdbx_strand_id
1 'polypeptide(L)'
;MMSILVIGSVAFTWAMSTQFSKTALVINREHFYAPYTMMYFNTCFMILCYPAFLLYELISKRSWRKAHEDASSIFGRRGVHPLTLLVCVAPFLLFWIGANYTYSASLLYISPSVATSISSCNAAMVYLLAILLLGDRFVPVKLLSVAFAIAGVAVMSLDGEMRAAWQGILLSVSSAASAALYKVLFKRLMGSANLGQVSLFMSCLGFLNLAFNWVPVLILLLTDSEHIEIAYVPWGPVIGAAVLSLLFNFLINFGIALLHPLVVSVGMLMGIPLNTVIDIIFRHVPPTAAFLGGTALIIASFILIIFPYDLICRRKAEQPPERYVPHVTRMQELPDHIHEVFRRMTYGSVDHSIRGHQG
;
A
#
# COMPACT_ATOMS: atom_id res chain seq x y z
N MET A 1 -18.88 -9.09 6.03
CA MET A 1 -19.08 -9.62 4.66
C MET A 1 -18.41 -8.75 3.59
N MET A 2 -18.66 -7.44 3.56
CA MET A 2 -18.06 -6.53 2.56
C MET A 2 -16.52 -6.57 2.52
N SER A 3 -15.83 -6.60 3.66
CA SER A 3 -14.35 -6.65 3.68
C SER A 3 -13.78 -7.92 3.04
N ILE A 4 -14.42 -9.07 3.20
CA ILE A 4 -13.99 -10.35 2.61
C ILE A 4 -14.14 -10.29 1.08
N LEU A 5 -15.25 -9.74 0.60
CA LEU A 5 -15.49 -9.54 -0.83
C LEU A 5 -14.45 -8.60 -1.46
N VAL A 6 -14.10 -7.51 -0.78
CA VAL A 6 -13.05 -6.58 -1.25
C VAL A 6 -11.69 -7.25 -1.24
N ILE A 7 -11.32 -7.99 -0.19
CA ILE A 7 -10.06 -8.75 -0.13
C ILE A 7 -9.97 -9.72 -1.31
N GLY A 8 -11.02 -10.52 -1.54
CA GLY A 8 -11.06 -11.47 -2.65
C GLY A 8 -10.98 -10.79 -4.01
N SER A 9 -11.67 -9.67 -4.18
CA SER A 9 -11.65 -8.90 -5.44
C SER A 9 -10.29 -8.26 -5.72
N VAL A 10 -9.64 -7.69 -4.70
CA VAL A 10 -8.28 -7.14 -4.81
C VAL A 10 -7.28 -8.25 -5.16
N ALA A 11 -7.33 -9.37 -4.44
CA ALA A 11 -6.46 -10.52 -4.70
C ALA A 11 -6.63 -11.05 -6.12
N PHE A 12 -7.88 -11.23 -6.55
CA PHE A 12 -8.22 -11.74 -7.87
C PHE A 12 -7.79 -10.79 -8.99
N THR A 13 -8.14 -9.50 -8.89
CA THR A 13 -7.81 -8.51 -9.93
C THR A 13 -6.30 -8.31 -10.07
N TRP A 14 -5.57 -8.30 -8.95
CA TRP A 14 -4.11 -8.26 -8.96
C TRP A 14 -3.50 -9.51 -9.62
N ALA A 15 -3.86 -10.70 -9.14
CA ALA A 15 -3.30 -11.94 -9.64
C ALA A 15 -3.61 -12.16 -11.13
N MET A 16 -4.87 -11.95 -11.51
CA MET A 16 -5.29 -12.10 -12.91
C MET A 16 -4.64 -11.05 -13.81
N SER A 17 -4.48 -9.80 -13.36
CA SER A 17 -3.79 -8.78 -14.16
C SER A 17 -2.35 -9.20 -14.45
N THR A 18 -1.59 -9.64 -13.45
CA THR A 18 -0.21 -10.13 -13.64
C THR A 18 -0.16 -11.38 -14.54
N GLN A 19 -1.07 -12.33 -14.34
CA GLN A 19 -1.14 -13.55 -15.15
C GLN A 19 -1.47 -13.27 -16.61
N PHE A 20 -2.42 -12.38 -16.87
CA PHE A 20 -2.77 -11.94 -18.22
C PHE A 20 -1.60 -11.18 -18.86
N SER A 21 -0.89 -10.35 -18.10
CA SER A 21 0.33 -9.67 -18.58
C SER A 21 1.42 -10.66 -19.00
N LYS A 22 1.74 -11.63 -18.14
CA LYS A 22 2.70 -12.67 -18.47
C LYS A 22 2.24 -13.52 -19.66
N THR A 23 0.95 -13.80 -19.77
CA THR A 23 0.37 -14.60 -20.86
C THR A 23 0.45 -13.84 -22.18
N ALA A 24 0.12 -12.55 -22.20
CA ALA A 24 0.28 -11.68 -23.36
C ALA A 24 1.73 -11.65 -23.87
N LEU A 25 2.69 -11.58 -22.94
CA LEU A 25 4.13 -11.51 -23.26
C LEU A 25 4.78 -12.85 -23.66
N VAL A 26 4.13 -13.99 -23.38
CA VAL A 26 4.71 -15.33 -23.62
C VAL A 26 4.02 -16.10 -24.74
N ILE A 27 2.72 -15.86 -25.00
CA ILE A 27 1.95 -16.59 -26.03
C ILE A 27 2.63 -16.52 -27.40
N ASN A 28 3.05 -15.33 -27.83
CA ASN A 28 3.64 -15.12 -29.15
C ASN A 28 5.01 -14.46 -29.01
N ARG A 29 5.95 -15.08 -28.28
CA ARG A 29 7.27 -14.47 -28.03
C ARG A 29 8.05 -14.11 -29.30
N GLU A 30 7.79 -14.80 -30.41
CA GLU A 30 8.40 -14.53 -31.72
C GLU A 30 7.77 -13.34 -32.47
N HIS A 31 6.48 -13.05 -32.23
CA HIS A 31 5.72 -12.01 -32.95
C HIS A 31 5.27 -10.82 -32.07
N PHE A 32 5.37 -10.94 -30.75
CA PHE A 32 4.92 -9.95 -29.76
C PHE A 32 5.86 -9.90 -28.54
N TYR A 33 6.91 -9.10 -28.66
CA TYR A 33 7.85 -8.78 -27.59
C TYR A 33 7.76 -7.28 -27.28
N ALA A 34 6.82 -6.87 -26.42
CA ALA A 34 6.60 -5.45 -26.14
C ALA A 34 6.16 -5.13 -24.68
N PRO A 35 7.04 -5.35 -23.69
CA PRO A 35 6.75 -5.05 -22.28
C PRO A 35 6.49 -3.56 -22.00
N TYR A 36 7.17 -2.64 -22.67
CA TYR A 36 6.98 -1.18 -22.55
C TYR A 36 5.68 -0.74 -23.22
N THR A 37 5.38 -1.23 -24.43
CA THR A 37 4.09 -0.93 -25.08
C THR A 37 2.91 -1.45 -24.27
N MET A 38 3.04 -2.63 -23.65
CA MET A 38 2.01 -3.16 -22.76
C MET A 38 1.83 -2.29 -21.49
N MET A 39 2.93 -1.85 -20.89
CA MET A 39 2.91 -0.91 -19.77
C MET A 39 2.24 0.42 -20.17
N TYR A 40 2.56 0.94 -21.35
CA TYR A 40 2.03 2.19 -21.87
C TYR A 40 0.51 2.09 -22.04
N PHE A 41 0.05 1.03 -22.70
CA PHE A 41 -1.37 0.76 -22.91
C PHE A 41 -2.12 0.63 -21.59
N ASN A 42 -1.60 -0.15 -20.64
CA ASN A 42 -2.23 -0.31 -19.32
C ASN A 42 -2.30 1.02 -18.55
N THR A 43 -1.22 1.82 -18.57
CA THR A 43 -1.18 3.11 -17.87
C THR A 43 -2.17 4.13 -18.47
N CYS A 44 -2.48 4.05 -19.76
CA CYS A 44 -3.52 4.88 -20.38
C CYS A 44 -4.91 4.65 -19.78
N PHE A 45 -5.24 3.42 -19.35
CA PHE A 45 -6.54 3.14 -18.72
C PHE A 45 -6.70 3.88 -17.38
N MET A 46 -5.61 4.29 -16.73
CA MET A 46 -5.67 5.06 -15.48
C MET A 46 -6.30 6.45 -15.67
N ILE A 47 -6.43 6.96 -16.89
CA ILE A 47 -7.17 8.19 -17.21
C ILE A 47 -8.64 8.09 -16.72
N LEU A 48 -9.20 6.87 -16.68
CA LEU A 48 -10.57 6.62 -16.24
C LEU A 48 -10.74 6.69 -14.71
N CYS A 49 -9.66 6.73 -13.93
CA CYS A 49 -9.72 6.75 -12.46
C CYS A 49 -10.54 7.95 -11.93
N TYR A 50 -10.32 9.15 -12.45
CA TYR A 50 -10.97 10.37 -11.98
C TYR A 50 -12.41 10.52 -12.47
N PRO A 51 -12.74 10.27 -13.75
CA PRO A 51 -14.13 10.21 -14.20
C PRO A 51 -14.99 9.24 -13.38
N ALA A 52 -14.47 8.04 -13.09
CA ALA A 52 -15.18 7.08 -12.27
C ALA A 52 -15.33 7.53 -10.81
N PHE A 53 -14.32 8.19 -10.23
CA PHE A 53 -14.45 8.81 -8.91
C PHE A 53 -15.54 9.90 -8.89
N LEU A 54 -15.60 10.74 -9.91
CA LEU A 54 -16.64 11.76 -10.03
C LEU A 54 -18.04 11.16 -10.21
N LEU A 55 -18.17 10.10 -11.02
CA LEU A 55 -19.43 9.36 -11.16
C LEU A 55 -19.88 8.78 -9.82
N TYR A 56 -18.97 8.26 -9.00
CA TYR A 56 -19.28 7.79 -7.66
C TYR A 56 -19.78 8.90 -6.73
N GLU A 57 -19.12 10.06 -6.73
CA GLU A 57 -19.54 11.22 -5.93
C GLU A 57 -20.89 11.78 -6.38
N LEU A 58 -21.18 11.74 -7.69
CA LEU A 58 -22.48 12.04 -8.28
C LEU A 58 -23.58 11.09 -7.77
N ILE A 59 -23.32 9.78 -7.78
CA ILE A 59 -24.25 8.76 -7.27
C ILE A 59 -24.45 8.90 -5.74
N SER A 60 -23.40 9.28 -5.02
CA SER A 60 -23.43 9.53 -3.56
C SER A 60 -24.11 10.84 -3.17
N LYS A 61 -24.71 11.56 -4.13
CA LYS A 61 -25.42 12.84 -3.94
C LYS A 61 -24.57 13.97 -3.36
N ARG A 62 -23.24 13.89 -3.44
CA ARG A 62 -22.35 15.00 -3.09
C ARG A 62 -22.25 15.97 -4.27
N SER A 63 -22.12 17.27 -3.99
CA SER A 63 -21.95 18.26 -5.06
C SER A 63 -20.61 18.04 -5.80
N TRP A 64 -20.69 17.75 -7.11
CA TRP A 64 -19.52 17.52 -7.97
C TRP A 64 -18.49 18.67 -7.93
N ARG A 65 -18.97 19.91 -7.76
CA ARG A 65 -18.09 21.10 -7.66
C ARG A 65 -17.21 21.05 -6.42
N LYS A 66 -17.77 20.67 -5.26
CA LYS A 66 -17.00 20.53 -4.02
C LYS A 66 -16.00 19.37 -4.10
N ALA A 67 -16.41 18.24 -4.68
CA ALA A 67 -15.52 17.10 -4.88
C ALA A 67 -14.36 17.42 -5.84
N HIS A 68 -14.62 18.21 -6.90
CA HIS A 68 -13.59 18.69 -7.81
C HIS A 68 -12.66 19.71 -7.15
N GLU A 69 -13.21 20.67 -6.39
CA GLU A 69 -12.44 21.66 -5.65
C GLU A 69 -11.52 20.98 -4.63
N ASP A 70 -12.05 20.03 -3.83
CA ASP A 70 -11.29 19.21 -2.89
C ASP A 70 -10.18 18.40 -3.60
N ALA A 71 -10.46 17.81 -4.76
CA ALA A 71 -9.46 17.06 -5.53
C ALA A 71 -8.38 17.96 -6.15
N SER A 72 -8.77 19.13 -6.67
CA SER A 72 -7.86 20.08 -7.33
C SER A 72 -6.90 20.78 -6.37
N SER A 73 -7.25 20.81 -5.08
CA SER A 73 -6.40 21.39 -4.03
C SER A 73 -5.03 20.72 -3.90
N ILE A 74 -4.86 19.49 -4.43
CA ILE A 74 -3.58 18.79 -4.50
C ILE A 74 -2.50 19.55 -5.29
N PHE A 75 -2.90 20.38 -6.26
CA PHE A 75 -1.98 21.18 -7.08
C PHE A 75 -1.76 22.60 -6.53
N GLY A 76 -2.27 22.90 -5.33
CA GLY A 76 -2.12 24.18 -4.65
C GLY A 76 -2.94 25.32 -5.26
N ARG A 77 -2.62 26.57 -4.87
CA ARG A 77 -3.38 27.79 -5.23
C ARG A 77 -3.47 28.10 -6.73
N ARG A 78 -2.64 27.47 -7.57
CA ARG A 78 -2.64 27.66 -9.04
C ARG A 78 -3.57 26.68 -9.78
N GLY A 79 -4.18 25.72 -9.09
CA GLY A 79 -5.10 24.76 -9.68
C GLY A 79 -4.45 23.85 -10.74
N VAL A 80 -5.26 23.30 -11.62
CA VAL A 80 -4.89 22.29 -12.63
C VAL A 80 -4.25 22.94 -13.87
N HIS A 81 -3.15 23.67 -13.71
CA HIS A 81 -2.45 24.31 -14.82
C HIS A 81 -1.46 23.33 -15.49
N PRO A 82 -1.35 23.27 -16.83
CA PRO A 82 -0.49 22.30 -17.53
C PRO A 82 0.99 22.34 -17.12
N LEU A 83 1.54 23.53 -16.81
CA LEU A 83 2.92 23.64 -16.34
C LEU A 83 3.11 23.07 -14.93
N THR A 84 2.14 23.30 -14.04
CA THR A 84 2.15 22.74 -12.68
C THR A 84 1.97 21.23 -12.71
N LEU A 85 1.07 20.73 -13.57
CA LEU A 85 0.93 19.30 -13.83
C LEU A 85 2.23 18.69 -14.34
N LEU A 86 2.88 19.32 -15.32
CA LEU A 86 4.11 18.78 -15.89
C LEU A 86 5.23 18.76 -14.85
N VAL A 87 5.49 19.86 -14.15
CA VAL A 87 6.56 19.92 -13.14
C VAL A 87 6.26 19.02 -11.93
N CYS A 88 5.00 18.95 -11.51
CA CYS A 88 4.62 18.16 -10.34
C CYS A 88 4.53 16.67 -10.65
N VAL A 89 3.89 16.28 -11.76
CA VAL A 89 3.53 14.88 -12.07
C VAL A 89 4.57 14.18 -12.96
N ALA A 90 5.29 14.88 -13.85
CA ALA A 90 6.30 14.24 -14.70
C ALA A 90 7.40 13.47 -13.95
N PRO A 91 7.97 13.95 -12.82
CA PRO A 91 8.95 13.14 -12.08
C PRO A 91 8.32 11.85 -11.52
N PHE A 92 7.05 11.90 -11.10
CA PHE A 92 6.35 10.69 -10.65
C PHE A 92 6.04 9.73 -11.81
N LEU A 93 5.73 10.27 -12.98
CA LEU A 93 5.54 9.47 -14.19
C LEU A 93 6.83 8.69 -14.51
N LEU A 94 8.01 9.30 -14.37
CA LEU A 94 9.28 8.59 -14.59
C LEU A 94 9.46 7.39 -13.65
N PHE A 95 9.20 7.57 -12.35
CA PHE A 95 9.27 6.46 -11.38
C PHE A 95 8.17 5.41 -11.61
N TRP A 96 6.99 5.84 -12.05
CA TRP A 96 5.89 4.95 -12.39
C TRP A 96 6.24 4.07 -13.60
N ILE A 97 6.79 4.66 -14.65
CA ILE A 97 7.29 3.92 -15.82
C ILE A 97 8.38 2.96 -15.37
N GLY A 98 9.39 3.45 -14.64
CA GLY A 98 10.49 2.62 -14.15
C GLY A 98 9.99 1.41 -13.37
N ALA A 99 9.01 1.59 -12.48
CA ALA A 99 8.40 0.50 -11.72
C ALA A 99 7.64 -0.50 -12.60
N ASN A 100 6.72 -0.03 -13.45
CA ASN A 100 5.83 -0.91 -14.21
C ASN A 100 6.54 -1.57 -15.41
N TYR A 101 7.49 -0.87 -16.04
CA TYR A 101 8.32 -1.44 -17.10
C TYR A 101 9.20 -2.56 -16.57
N THR A 102 9.96 -2.31 -15.50
CA THR A 102 10.83 -3.34 -14.92
C THR A 102 10.04 -4.52 -14.35
N TYR A 103 8.82 -4.29 -13.84
CA TYR A 103 7.90 -5.38 -13.47
C TYR A 103 7.46 -6.19 -14.68
N SER A 104 7.01 -5.54 -15.75
CA SER A 104 6.56 -6.24 -16.96
C SER A 104 7.71 -6.98 -17.64
N ALA A 105 8.91 -6.41 -17.62
CA ALA A 105 10.12 -7.04 -18.11
C ALA A 105 10.55 -8.23 -17.23
N SER A 106 10.40 -8.16 -15.89
CA SER A 106 10.71 -9.29 -15.02
C SER A 106 9.83 -10.50 -15.33
N LEU A 107 8.55 -10.26 -15.67
CA LEU A 107 7.64 -11.31 -16.11
C LEU A 107 8.15 -12.02 -17.35
N LEU A 108 9.08 -11.52 -18.16
CA LEU A 108 9.63 -12.33 -19.27
C LEU A 108 10.53 -13.48 -18.79
N TYR A 109 11.13 -13.34 -17.61
CA TYR A 109 12.13 -14.26 -17.07
C TYR A 109 11.63 -15.12 -15.91
N ILE A 110 10.81 -14.54 -15.02
CA ILE A 110 10.32 -15.23 -13.81
C ILE A 110 8.81 -15.48 -13.90
N SER A 111 8.31 -16.34 -13.01
CA SER A 111 6.87 -16.59 -12.91
C SER A 111 6.15 -15.41 -12.21
N PRO A 112 4.85 -15.19 -12.51
CA PRO A 112 4.01 -14.22 -11.81
C PRO A 112 4.04 -14.36 -10.28
N SER A 113 4.08 -15.58 -9.75
CA SER A 113 4.15 -15.80 -8.30
C SER A 113 5.46 -15.30 -7.71
N VAL A 114 6.58 -15.57 -8.36
CA VAL A 114 7.89 -15.04 -7.93
C VAL A 114 7.90 -13.51 -7.99
N ALA A 115 7.42 -12.93 -9.09
CA ALA A 115 7.40 -11.48 -9.28
C ALA A 115 6.51 -10.78 -8.25
N THR A 116 5.35 -11.35 -7.94
CA THR A 116 4.42 -10.80 -6.93
C THR A 116 4.95 -10.98 -5.51
N SER A 117 5.56 -12.11 -5.17
CA SER A 117 6.27 -12.30 -3.90
C SER A 117 7.33 -11.22 -3.70
N ILE A 118 8.25 -11.04 -4.66
CA ILE A 118 9.31 -10.01 -4.56
C ILE A 118 8.71 -8.61 -4.49
N SER A 119 7.65 -8.34 -5.25
CA SER A 119 6.99 -7.03 -5.25
C SER A 119 6.33 -6.69 -3.91
N SER A 120 5.95 -7.68 -3.09
CA SER A 120 5.44 -7.43 -1.74
C SER A 120 6.50 -6.88 -0.78
N CYS A 121 7.80 -7.06 -1.07
CA CYS A 121 8.88 -6.39 -0.35
C CYS A 121 8.87 -4.86 -0.51
N ASN A 122 8.11 -4.32 -1.46
CA ASN A 122 7.88 -2.88 -1.62
C ASN A 122 7.48 -2.21 -0.29
N ALA A 123 6.62 -2.84 0.51
CA ALA A 123 6.21 -2.28 1.80
C ALA A 123 7.40 -2.08 2.76
N ALA A 124 8.38 -3.00 2.75
CA ALA A 124 9.59 -2.91 3.55
C ALA A 124 10.55 -1.83 3.03
N MET A 125 10.67 -1.71 1.71
CA MET A 125 11.45 -0.64 1.07
C MET A 125 10.84 0.74 1.33
N VAL A 126 9.52 0.86 1.30
CA VAL A 126 8.80 2.10 1.66
C VAL A 126 9.14 2.51 3.09
N TYR A 127 9.12 1.56 4.03
CA TYR A 127 9.48 1.85 5.42
C TYR A 127 10.94 2.31 5.56
N LEU A 128 11.87 1.60 4.94
CA LEU A 128 13.29 1.96 4.95
C LEU A 128 13.52 3.37 4.37
N LEU A 129 12.94 3.65 3.21
CA LEU A 129 13.02 4.96 2.57
C LEU A 129 12.30 6.06 3.35
N ALA A 130 11.20 5.75 4.06
CA ALA A 130 10.51 6.71 4.91
C ALA A 130 11.38 7.14 6.09
N ILE A 131 12.12 6.23 6.74
CA ILE A 131 13.09 6.61 7.76
C ILE A 131 14.17 7.53 7.18
N LEU A 132 14.74 7.17 6.02
CA LEU A 132 15.85 7.90 5.41
C LEU A 132 15.45 9.27 4.85
N LEU A 133 14.28 9.38 4.21
CA LEU A 133 13.87 10.58 3.47
C LEU A 133 12.88 11.48 4.24
N LEU A 134 12.04 10.92 5.11
CA LEU A 134 11.06 11.68 5.91
C LEU A 134 11.52 11.89 7.36
N GLY A 135 12.53 11.16 7.83
CA GLY A 135 12.93 11.20 9.23
C GLY A 135 11.90 10.56 10.17
N ASP A 136 11.12 9.59 9.66
CA ASP A 136 10.14 8.85 10.47
C ASP A 136 10.86 8.09 11.61
N ARG A 137 10.16 7.90 12.73
CA ARG A 137 10.73 7.25 13.92
C ARG A 137 11.12 5.79 13.66
N PHE A 138 12.29 5.42 14.17
CA PHE A 138 12.79 4.07 14.10
C PHE A 138 12.01 3.14 15.03
N VAL A 139 11.38 2.11 14.47
CA VAL A 139 10.73 1.01 15.19
C VAL A 139 11.51 -0.28 14.95
N PRO A 140 12.15 -0.88 15.99
CA PRO A 140 12.98 -2.08 15.84
C PRO A 140 12.24 -3.26 15.20
N VAL A 141 10.97 -3.46 15.54
CA VAL A 141 10.15 -4.55 14.99
C VAL A 141 9.95 -4.41 13.48
N LYS A 142 9.80 -3.17 12.99
CA LYS A 142 9.72 -2.92 11.55
C LYS A 142 11.09 -3.06 10.88
N LEU A 143 12.21 -2.81 11.55
CA LEU A 143 13.51 -3.15 10.97
C LEU A 143 13.68 -4.67 10.78
N LEU A 144 13.21 -5.47 11.75
CA LEU A 144 13.22 -6.93 11.63
C LEU A 144 12.41 -7.40 10.41
N SER A 145 11.29 -6.74 10.10
CA SER A 145 10.54 -7.04 8.89
C SER A 145 11.35 -6.79 7.60
N VAL A 146 12.18 -5.76 7.55
CA VAL A 146 13.06 -5.49 6.40
C VAL A 146 14.10 -6.61 6.26
N ALA A 147 14.66 -7.07 7.38
CA ALA A 147 15.57 -8.22 7.38
C ALA A 147 14.91 -9.49 6.83
N PHE A 148 13.66 -9.77 7.21
CA PHE A 148 12.91 -10.89 6.64
C PHE A 148 12.59 -10.74 5.15
N ALA A 149 12.31 -9.54 4.67
CA ALA A 149 12.14 -9.29 3.24
C ALA A 149 13.43 -9.60 2.46
N ILE A 150 14.57 -9.11 2.93
CA ILE A 150 15.88 -9.35 2.30
C ILE A 150 16.24 -10.84 2.34
N ALA A 151 16.05 -11.49 3.49
CA ALA A 151 16.27 -12.92 3.63
C ALA A 151 15.36 -13.72 2.70
N GLY A 152 14.08 -13.35 2.57
CA GLY A 152 13.14 -13.98 1.66
C GLY A 152 13.59 -13.92 0.20
N VAL A 153 13.97 -12.73 -0.29
CA VAL A 153 14.51 -12.56 -1.65
C VAL A 153 15.81 -13.35 -1.84
N ALA A 154 16.71 -13.35 -0.85
CA ALA A 154 17.94 -14.11 -0.90
C ALA A 154 17.68 -15.62 -1.00
N VAL A 155 16.79 -16.17 -0.17
CA VAL A 155 16.40 -17.58 -0.20
C VAL A 155 15.76 -17.97 -1.53
N MET A 156 14.88 -17.12 -2.09
CA MET A 156 14.32 -17.36 -3.43
C MET A 156 15.41 -17.38 -4.51
N SER A 157 16.43 -16.52 -4.38
CA SER A 157 17.53 -16.41 -5.35
C SER A 157 18.54 -17.57 -5.27
N LEU A 158 18.50 -18.39 -4.21
CA LEU A 158 19.36 -19.57 -4.06
C LEU A 158 18.85 -20.78 -4.84
N ASP A 159 17.60 -20.75 -5.31
CA ASP A 159 17.05 -21.83 -6.11
C ASP A 159 17.81 -21.95 -7.45
N GLY A 160 18.12 -23.18 -7.86
CA GLY A 160 18.99 -23.44 -9.01
C GLY A 160 18.45 -22.85 -10.32
N GLU A 161 17.13 -22.92 -10.50
CA GLU A 161 16.44 -22.32 -11.65
C GLU A 161 16.35 -20.79 -11.55
N MET A 162 16.16 -20.26 -10.34
CA MET A 162 16.12 -18.81 -10.07
C MET A 162 17.50 -18.15 -10.25
N ARG A 163 18.59 -18.87 -10.01
CA ARG A 163 19.96 -18.40 -10.31
C ARG A 163 20.16 -18.12 -11.81
N ALA A 164 19.58 -18.95 -12.68
CA ALA A 164 19.61 -18.71 -14.12
C ALA A 164 18.75 -17.47 -14.50
N ALA A 165 17.69 -17.19 -13.75
CA ALA A 165 16.79 -16.06 -13.94
C ALA A 165 17.15 -14.81 -13.09
N TRP A 166 18.43 -14.62 -12.73
CA TRP A 166 18.89 -13.49 -11.89
C TRP A 166 18.48 -12.11 -12.43
N GLN A 167 18.40 -11.97 -13.77
CA GLN A 167 17.94 -10.75 -14.43
C GLN A 167 16.50 -10.40 -14.05
N GLY A 168 15.60 -11.39 -14.00
CA GLY A 168 14.20 -11.19 -13.62
C GLY A 168 14.05 -10.82 -12.14
N ILE A 169 14.86 -11.43 -11.27
CA ILE A 169 14.89 -11.08 -9.84
C ILE A 169 15.35 -9.63 -9.66
N LEU A 170 16.45 -9.25 -10.31
CA LEU A 170 16.97 -7.89 -10.23
C LEU A 170 15.93 -6.87 -10.74
N LEU A 171 15.31 -7.14 -11.89
CA LEU A 171 14.25 -6.29 -12.44
C LEU A 171 13.05 -6.17 -11.49
N SER A 172 12.62 -7.26 -10.85
CA SER A 172 11.51 -7.23 -9.89
C SER A 172 11.86 -6.45 -8.62
N VAL A 173 13.10 -6.55 -8.13
CA VAL A 173 13.60 -5.77 -6.99
C VAL A 173 13.69 -4.28 -7.36
N SER A 174 14.20 -3.95 -8.55
CA SER A 174 14.24 -2.59 -9.09
C SER A 174 12.85 -1.98 -9.24
N SER A 175 11.86 -2.79 -9.64
CA SER A 175 10.46 -2.39 -9.69
C SER A 175 9.93 -2.02 -8.31
N ALA A 176 10.14 -2.91 -7.33
CA ALA A 176 9.71 -2.69 -5.94
C ALA A 176 10.36 -1.42 -5.35
N ALA A 177 11.64 -1.19 -5.63
CA ALA A 177 12.37 0.00 -5.18
C ALA A 177 11.83 1.28 -5.84
N SER A 178 11.58 1.26 -7.15
CA SER A 178 11.01 2.40 -7.88
C SER A 178 9.59 2.74 -7.40
N ALA A 179 8.77 1.71 -7.16
CA ALA A 179 7.43 1.86 -6.61
C ALA A 179 7.46 2.38 -5.16
N ALA A 180 8.44 1.95 -4.36
CA ALA A 180 8.63 2.44 -3.00
C ALA A 180 9.03 3.92 -2.99
N LEU A 181 9.99 4.28 -3.85
CA LEU A 181 10.44 5.66 -4.00
C LEU A 181 9.32 6.57 -4.48
N TYR A 182 8.53 6.13 -5.47
CA TYR A 182 7.30 6.81 -5.90
C TYR A 182 6.36 7.09 -4.72
N LYS A 183 6.05 6.07 -3.91
CA LYS A 183 5.13 6.21 -2.75
C LYS A 183 5.67 7.17 -1.69
N VAL A 184 6.97 7.08 -1.36
CA VAL A 184 7.60 7.90 -0.33
C VAL A 184 7.71 9.36 -0.78
N LEU A 185 8.11 9.61 -2.04
CA LEU A 185 8.12 10.96 -2.62
C LEU A 185 6.71 11.53 -2.69
N PHE A 186 5.71 10.71 -3.03
CA PHE A 186 4.32 11.15 -3.12
C PHE A 186 3.82 11.60 -1.75
N LYS A 187 4.07 10.78 -0.71
CA LYS A 187 3.76 11.15 0.68
C LYS A 187 4.52 12.40 1.13
N ARG A 188 5.78 12.58 0.74
CA ARG A 188 6.61 13.74 1.11
C ARG A 188 6.12 15.04 0.48
N LEU A 189 5.74 15.00 -0.79
CA LEU A 189 5.35 16.17 -1.58
C LEU A 189 3.87 16.54 -1.39
N MET A 190 2.99 15.54 -1.34
CA MET A 190 1.53 15.72 -1.32
C MET A 190 0.92 15.59 0.08
N GLY A 191 1.66 15.06 1.06
CA GLY A 191 1.16 14.86 2.42
C GLY A 191 0.06 13.81 2.50
N SER A 192 -0.88 13.99 3.43
CA SER A 192 -2.07 13.15 3.60
C SER A 192 -3.12 13.47 2.52
N ALA A 193 -2.87 13.01 1.30
CA ALA A 193 -3.76 13.24 0.18
C ALA A 193 -5.10 12.50 0.35
N ASN A 194 -6.20 13.17 0.04
CA ASN A 194 -7.53 12.57 0.04
C ASN A 194 -7.73 11.67 -1.18
N LEU A 195 -8.72 10.78 -1.15
CA LEU A 195 -8.99 9.83 -2.23
C LEU A 195 -9.21 10.51 -3.59
N GLY A 196 -9.98 11.59 -3.61
CA GLY A 196 -10.24 12.36 -4.82
C GLY A 196 -8.96 12.99 -5.39
N GLN A 197 -8.06 13.45 -4.52
CA GLN A 197 -6.76 14.01 -4.88
C GLN A 197 -5.85 12.95 -5.52
N VAL A 198 -5.78 11.74 -4.92
CA VAL A 198 -5.02 10.60 -5.47
C VAL A 198 -5.58 10.16 -6.82
N SER A 199 -6.91 10.07 -6.95
CA SER A 199 -7.58 9.65 -8.19
C SER A 199 -7.37 10.65 -9.33
N LEU A 200 -7.43 11.94 -9.02
CA LEU A 200 -7.14 13.04 -9.94
C LEU A 200 -5.67 13.01 -10.37
N PHE A 201 -4.75 12.84 -9.42
CA PHE A 201 -3.33 12.72 -9.71
C PHE A 201 -3.01 11.53 -10.63
N MET A 202 -3.56 10.35 -10.36
CA MET A 202 -3.38 9.16 -11.20
C MET A 202 -3.92 9.36 -12.61
N SER A 203 -5.02 10.11 -12.77
CA SER A 203 -5.59 10.40 -14.09
C SER A 203 -4.73 11.40 -14.87
N CYS A 204 -4.22 12.44 -14.20
CA CYS A 204 -3.22 13.34 -14.78
C CYS A 204 -1.95 12.60 -15.18
N LEU A 205 -1.49 11.64 -14.38
CA LEU A 205 -0.37 10.76 -14.71
C LEU A 205 -0.67 9.94 -15.97
N GLY A 206 -1.87 9.36 -16.09
CA GLY A 206 -2.32 8.67 -17.30
C GLY A 206 -2.36 9.57 -18.54
N PHE A 207 -2.81 10.82 -18.41
CA PHE A 207 -2.81 11.80 -19.50
C PHE A 207 -1.38 12.17 -19.93
N LEU A 208 -0.47 12.42 -18.99
CA LEU A 208 0.93 12.69 -19.31
C LEU A 208 1.61 11.45 -19.90
N ASN A 209 1.28 10.25 -19.42
CA ASN A 209 1.73 9.00 -20.04
C ASN A 209 1.30 8.96 -21.51
N LEU A 210 0.02 9.19 -21.80
CA LEU A 210 -0.50 9.21 -23.17
C LEU A 210 0.25 10.23 -24.05
N ALA A 211 0.50 11.44 -23.52
CA ALA A 211 1.11 12.56 -24.25
C ALA A 211 2.64 12.45 -24.46
N PHE A 212 3.38 11.82 -23.53
CA PHE A 212 4.84 11.76 -23.58
C PHE A 212 5.40 10.37 -23.92
N ASN A 213 4.79 9.30 -23.43
CA ASN A 213 5.34 7.95 -23.60
C ASN A 213 5.06 7.31 -24.96
N TRP A 214 4.24 7.92 -25.81
CA TRP A 214 4.09 7.46 -27.19
C TRP A 214 5.40 7.61 -27.98
N VAL A 215 6.23 8.62 -27.67
CA VAL A 215 7.52 8.83 -28.37
C VAL A 215 8.51 7.68 -28.08
N PRO A 216 8.80 7.31 -26.82
CA PRO A 216 9.58 6.11 -26.51
C PRO A 216 9.01 4.83 -27.12
N VAL A 217 7.68 4.64 -27.10
CA VAL A 217 7.05 3.47 -27.76
C VAL A 217 7.41 3.45 -29.25
N LEU A 218 7.24 4.57 -29.96
CA LEU A 218 7.59 4.64 -31.38
C LEU A 218 9.07 4.40 -31.62
N ILE A 219 9.97 4.96 -30.79
CA ILE A 219 11.41 4.73 -30.94
C ILE A 219 11.74 3.24 -30.76
N LEU A 220 11.14 2.57 -29.77
CA LEU A 220 11.36 1.14 -29.52
C LEU A 220 10.83 0.27 -30.65
N LEU A 221 9.71 0.64 -31.26
CA LEU A 221 9.15 -0.03 -32.45
C LEU A 221 10.02 0.20 -33.68
N LEU A 222 10.53 1.41 -33.90
CA LEU A 222 11.39 1.73 -35.04
C LEU A 222 12.80 1.12 -34.92
N THR A 223 13.30 0.99 -33.70
CA THR A 223 14.60 0.35 -33.39
C THR A 223 14.49 -1.17 -33.32
N ASP A 224 13.29 -1.71 -33.51
CA ASP A 224 13.00 -3.15 -33.45
C ASP A 224 13.43 -3.79 -32.11
N SER A 225 13.50 -2.97 -31.05
CA SER A 225 13.76 -3.43 -29.69
C SER A 225 12.49 -4.00 -29.05
N GLU A 226 11.32 -3.56 -29.53
CA GLU A 226 10.03 -4.20 -29.29
C GLU A 226 9.43 -4.63 -30.63
N HIS A 227 9.34 -5.94 -30.89
CA HIS A 227 8.66 -6.45 -32.08
C HIS A 227 7.17 -6.57 -31.80
N ILE A 228 6.35 -5.86 -32.59
CA ILE A 228 4.90 -5.98 -32.57
C ILE A 228 4.40 -6.24 -33.98
N GLU A 229 3.98 -7.47 -34.24
CA GLU A 229 3.19 -7.78 -35.41
C GLU A 229 1.71 -7.58 -35.08
N ILE A 230 1.13 -6.49 -35.59
CA ILE A 230 -0.27 -6.08 -35.31
C ILE A 230 -1.28 -7.21 -35.56
N ALA A 231 -0.99 -8.10 -36.52
CA ALA A 231 -1.83 -9.26 -36.86
C ALA A 231 -1.87 -10.35 -35.78
N TYR A 232 -0.81 -10.47 -34.95
CA TYR A 232 -0.64 -11.53 -33.95
C TYR A 232 -0.70 -11.02 -32.51
N VAL A 233 -1.09 -9.75 -32.31
CA VAL A 233 -1.26 -9.17 -30.98
C VAL A 233 -2.35 -9.94 -30.22
N PRO A 234 -2.05 -10.50 -29.03
CA PRO A 234 -3.05 -11.18 -28.21
C PRO A 234 -3.95 -10.13 -27.51
N TRP A 235 -4.86 -9.52 -28.27
CA TRP A 235 -5.76 -8.46 -27.79
C TRP A 235 -6.56 -8.87 -26.55
N GLY A 236 -7.01 -10.13 -26.48
CA GLY A 236 -7.74 -10.66 -25.31
C GLY A 236 -6.94 -10.54 -24.01
N PRO A 237 -5.76 -11.19 -23.90
CA PRO A 237 -4.87 -11.03 -22.75
C PRO A 237 -4.45 -9.58 -22.46
N VAL A 238 -4.14 -8.79 -23.49
CA VAL A 238 -3.71 -7.38 -23.33
C VAL A 238 -4.82 -6.51 -22.73
N ILE A 239 -6.02 -6.55 -23.31
CA ILE A 239 -7.18 -5.78 -22.82
C ILE A 239 -7.61 -6.31 -21.46
N GLY A 240 -7.61 -7.63 -21.26
CA GLY A 240 -7.92 -8.25 -19.98
C GLY A 240 -6.99 -7.77 -18.86
N ALA A 241 -5.67 -7.75 -19.10
CA ALA A 241 -4.69 -7.24 -18.15
C ALA A 241 -4.95 -5.77 -17.80
N ALA A 242 -5.24 -4.94 -18.80
CA ALA A 242 -5.50 -3.51 -18.63
C ALA A 242 -6.79 -3.23 -17.82
N VAL A 243 -7.89 -3.90 -18.16
CA VAL A 243 -9.17 -3.77 -17.45
C VAL A 243 -9.05 -4.27 -16.01
N LEU A 244 -8.37 -5.41 -15.78
CA LEU A 244 -8.12 -5.94 -14.45
C LEU A 244 -7.21 -5.03 -13.63
N SER A 245 -6.20 -4.43 -14.24
CA SER A 245 -5.32 -3.46 -13.57
C SER A 245 -6.08 -2.19 -13.20
N LEU A 246 -6.96 -1.71 -14.07
CA LEU A 246 -7.84 -0.58 -13.78
C LEU A 246 -8.79 -0.90 -12.62
N LEU A 247 -9.44 -2.07 -12.66
CA LEU A 247 -10.30 -2.56 -11.57
C LEU A 247 -9.53 -2.66 -10.25
N PHE A 248 -8.31 -3.19 -10.27
CA PHE A 248 -7.43 -3.28 -9.11
C PHE A 248 -7.12 -1.89 -8.53
N ASN A 249 -6.76 -0.91 -9.38
CA ASN A 249 -6.52 0.46 -8.94
C ASN A 249 -7.78 1.09 -8.31
N PHE A 250 -8.96 0.83 -8.89
CA PHE A 250 -10.22 1.26 -8.27
C PHE A 250 -10.46 0.60 -6.92
N LEU A 251 -10.27 -0.72 -6.82
CA LEU A 251 -10.43 -1.46 -5.57
C LEU A 251 -9.47 -0.98 -4.49
N ILE A 252 -8.24 -0.59 -4.85
CA ILE A 252 -7.30 0.04 -3.90
C ILE A 252 -7.87 1.36 -3.41
N ASN A 253 -8.26 2.24 -4.33
CA ASN A 253 -8.78 3.55 -3.98
C ASN A 253 -10.04 3.40 -3.12
N PHE A 254 -11.09 2.80 -3.65
CA PHE A 254 -12.35 2.63 -2.93
C PHE A 254 -12.21 1.78 -1.66
N GLY A 255 -11.36 0.74 -1.68
CA GLY A 255 -11.12 -0.09 -0.50
C GLY A 255 -10.47 0.68 0.65
N ILE A 256 -9.58 1.62 0.35
CA ILE A 256 -9.00 2.53 1.35
C ILE A 256 -10.06 3.50 1.89
N ALA A 257 -10.92 4.05 1.03
CA ALA A 257 -11.94 5.03 1.44
C ALA A 257 -13.13 4.42 2.21
N LEU A 258 -13.63 3.26 1.78
CA LEU A 258 -14.87 2.68 2.31
C LEU A 258 -14.63 1.76 3.51
N LEU A 259 -13.43 1.21 3.64
CA LEU A 259 -13.10 0.23 4.67
C LEU A 259 -11.92 0.73 5.50
N HIS A 260 -10.78 0.06 5.37
CA HIS A 260 -9.55 0.37 6.08
C HIS A 260 -8.37 -0.03 5.19
N PRO A 261 -7.28 0.76 5.12
CA PRO A 261 -6.10 0.44 4.32
C PRO A 261 -5.56 -0.99 4.55
N LEU A 262 -5.68 -1.49 5.78
CA LEU A 262 -5.29 -2.86 6.13
C LEU A 262 -6.04 -3.92 5.32
N VAL A 263 -7.33 -3.71 5.01
CA VAL A 263 -8.14 -4.65 4.22
C VAL A 263 -7.58 -4.79 2.80
N VAL A 264 -7.24 -3.67 2.17
CA VAL A 264 -6.63 -3.65 0.83
C VAL A 264 -5.26 -4.32 0.85
N SER A 265 -4.44 -4.04 1.87
CA SER A 265 -3.14 -4.68 2.02
C SER A 265 -3.22 -6.20 2.19
N VAL A 266 -4.19 -6.70 2.96
CA VAL A 266 -4.45 -8.14 3.07
C VAL A 266 -4.89 -8.73 1.74
N GLY A 267 -5.71 -8.02 0.96
CA GLY A 267 -6.05 -8.41 -0.42
C GLY A 267 -4.83 -8.58 -1.32
N MET A 268 -3.90 -7.62 -1.29
CA MET A 268 -2.65 -7.72 -2.05
C MET A 268 -1.79 -8.91 -1.60
N LEU A 269 -1.75 -9.19 -0.28
CA LEU A 269 -1.03 -10.34 0.27
C LEU A 269 -1.63 -11.68 -0.19
N MET A 270 -2.97 -11.78 -0.20
CA MET A 270 -3.70 -12.95 -0.71
C MET A 270 -3.53 -13.15 -2.22
N GLY A 271 -3.10 -12.12 -2.95
CA GLY A 271 -2.72 -12.25 -4.36
C GLY A 271 -1.51 -13.16 -4.58
N ILE A 272 -0.60 -13.30 -3.61
CA ILE A 272 0.58 -14.17 -3.72
C ILE A 272 0.19 -15.66 -3.81
N PRO A 273 -0.52 -16.26 -2.82
CA PRO A 273 -0.91 -17.66 -2.91
C PRO A 273 -1.85 -17.91 -4.09
N LEU A 274 -2.70 -16.94 -4.44
CA LEU A 274 -3.56 -17.06 -5.62
C LEU A 274 -2.74 -17.16 -6.92
N ASN A 275 -1.69 -16.34 -7.07
CA ASN A 275 -0.76 -16.48 -8.19
C ASN A 275 -0.08 -17.85 -8.20
N THR A 276 0.36 -18.35 -7.04
CA THR A 276 1.01 -19.67 -6.93
C THR A 276 0.09 -20.79 -7.40
N VAL A 277 -1.18 -20.76 -6.99
CA VAL A 277 -2.19 -21.73 -7.44
C VAL A 277 -2.38 -21.65 -8.96
N ILE A 278 -2.45 -20.44 -9.53
CA ILE A 278 -2.59 -20.26 -10.98
C ILE A 278 -1.34 -20.75 -11.72
N ASP A 279 -0.13 -20.48 -11.21
CA ASP A 279 1.12 -20.94 -11.81
C ASP A 279 1.23 -22.48 -11.82
N ILE A 280 0.78 -23.15 -10.75
CA ILE A 280 0.76 -24.62 -10.67
C ILE A 280 -0.22 -25.21 -11.68
N ILE A 281 -1.43 -24.65 -11.76
CA ILE A 281 -2.51 -25.19 -12.60
C ILE A 281 -2.27 -24.91 -14.08
N PHE A 282 -1.94 -23.66 -14.45
CA PHE A 282 -1.90 -23.21 -15.84
C PHE A 282 -0.51 -23.17 -16.44
N ARG A 283 0.55 -23.09 -15.63
CA ARG A 283 1.95 -23.04 -16.13
C ARG A 283 2.76 -24.28 -15.79
N HIS A 284 2.18 -25.21 -15.01
CA HIS A 284 2.85 -26.44 -14.56
C HIS A 284 4.22 -26.20 -13.92
N VAL A 285 4.39 -25.05 -13.24
CA VAL A 285 5.63 -24.73 -12.52
C VAL A 285 5.51 -25.30 -11.10
N PRO A 286 6.27 -26.36 -10.75
CA PRO A 286 6.19 -26.93 -9.41
C PRO A 286 6.78 -25.94 -8.39
N PRO A 287 6.17 -25.79 -7.20
CA PRO A 287 6.70 -24.90 -6.18
C PRO A 287 7.94 -25.53 -5.54
N THR A 288 9.12 -24.96 -5.79
CA THR A 288 10.35 -25.39 -5.13
C THR A 288 10.34 -25.05 -3.63
N ALA A 289 11.05 -25.85 -2.81
CA ALA A 289 11.19 -25.59 -1.38
C ALA A 289 11.80 -24.21 -1.07
N ALA A 290 12.77 -23.76 -1.88
CA ALA A 290 13.38 -22.43 -1.77
C ALA A 290 12.37 -21.30 -2.08
N PHE A 291 11.56 -21.47 -3.13
CA PHE A 291 10.47 -20.53 -3.45
C PHE A 291 9.46 -20.43 -2.29
N LEU A 292 9.04 -21.57 -1.74
CA LEU A 292 8.05 -21.61 -0.67
C LEU A 292 8.59 -21.00 0.63
N GLY A 293 9.82 -21.34 1.01
CA GLY A 293 10.50 -20.76 2.18
C GLY A 293 10.73 -19.26 2.05
N GLY A 294 11.20 -18.80 0.89
CA GLY A 294 11.40 -17.38 0.62
C GLY A 294 10.10 -16.59 0.57
N THR A 295 9.05 -17.12 -0.06
CA THR A 295 7.71 -16.52 -0.09
C THR A 295 7.13 -16.42 1.33
N ALA A 296 7.28 -17.45 2.16
CA ALA A 296 6.82 -17.43 3.55
C ALA A 296 7.51 -16.31 4.37
N LEU A 297 8.82 -16.12 4.18
CA LEU A 297 9.57 -15.03 4.83
C LEU A 297 9.09 -13.64 4.37
N ILE A 298 8.78 -13.46 3.08
CA ILE A 298 8.25 -12.20 2.57
C ILE A 298 6.84 -11.92 3.10
N ILE A 299 5.98 -12.94 3.17
CA ILE A 299 4.65 -12.83 3.77
C ILE A 299 4.78 -12.42 5.25
N ALA A 300 5.68 -13.05 6.01
CA ALA A 300 5.94 -12.69 7.40
C ALA A 300 6.45 -11.24 7.54
N SER A 301 7.36 -10.80 6.66
CA SER A 301 7.82 -9.41 6.59
C SER A 301 6.66 -8.43 6.38
N PHE A 302 5.80 -8.71 5.41
CA PHE A 302 4.66 -7.84 5.08
C PHE A 302 3.67 -7.73 6.25
N ILE A 303 3.37 -8.85 6.92
CA ILE A 303 2.52 -8.89 8.12
C ILE A 303 3.11 -8.02 9.24
N LEU A 304 4.42 -8.14 9.50
CA LEU A 304 5.10 -7.35 10.53
C LEU A 304 5.09 -5.84 10.24
N ILE A 305 5.18 -5.41 8.98
CA ILE A 305 5.07 -3.99 8.63
C ILE A 305 3.66 -3.44 8.84
N ILE A 306 2.66 -4.25 8.51
CA ILE A 306 1.25 -3.87 8.56
C ILE A 306 0.74 -3.76 9.98
N PHE A 307 1.28 -4.56 10.88
CA PHE A 307 0.84 -4.56 12.25
C PHE A 307 1.14 -3.19 12.91
N PRO A 308 0.15 -2.52 13.52
CA PRO A 308 0.28 -1.15 13.98
C PRO A 308 1.02 -1.03 15.32
N TYR A 309 2.30 -1.39 15.33
CA TYR A 309 3.17 -1.32 16.52
C TYR A 309 3.30 0.09 17.07
N ASP A 310 3.25 1.12 16.22
CA ASP A 310 3.33 2.53 16.63
C ASP A 310 2.19 2.93 17.58
N LEU A 311 0.98 2.41 17.35
CA LEU A 311 -0.18 2.71 18.18
C LEU A 311 -0.05 2.03 19.55
N ILE A 312 0.50 0.81 19.59
CA ILE A 312 0.71 0.07 20.83
C ILE A 312 1.83 0.73 21.65
N CYS A 313 2.94 1.11 21.02
CA CYS A 313 4.04 1.82 21.69
C CYS A 313 3.60 3.18 22.23
N ARG A 314 2.77 3.96 21.48
CA ARG A 314 2.18 5.20 21.99
C ARG A 314 1.27 4.94 23.18
N ARG A 315 0.37 3.96 23.10
CA ARG A 315 -0.53 3.61 24.20
C ARG A 315 0.23 3.18 25.47
N LYS A 316 1.37 2.51 25.30
CA LYS A 316 2.24 2.08 26.40
C LYS A 316 3.09 3.22 26.99
N ALA A 317 3.41 4.24 26.19
CA ALA A 317 4.12 5.45 26.62
C ALA A 317 3.20 6.50 27.26
N GLU A 318 1.92 6.53 26.87
CA GLU A 318 0.89 7.39 27.47
C GLU A 318 0.26 6.80 28.74
N GLN A 319 0.49 5.51 29.04
CA GLN A 319 0.25 4.97 30.36
C GLN A 319 1.34 5.50 31.31
N PRO A 320 0.99 6.33 32.32
CA PRO A 320 1.98 6.73 33.32
C PRO A 320 2.56 5.47 33.98
N PRO A 321 3.86 5.43 34.33
CA PRO A 321 4.42 4.31 35.04
C PRO A 321 3.57 4.08 36.28
N GLU A 322 3.04 2.86 36.40
CA GLU A 322 2.27 2.40 37.55
C GLU A 322 3.14 2.71 38.77
N ARG A 323 2.84 3.82 39.44
CA ARG A 323 3.58 4.26 40.62
C ARG A 323 3.34 3.15 41.60
N TYR A 324 4.36 2.32 41.83
CA TYR A 324 4.36 1.34 42.90
C TYR A 324 4.21 2.13 44.20
N VAL A 325 2.97 2.32 44.63
CA VAL A 325 2.64 2.85 45.94
C VAL A 325 2.78 1.65 46.87
N PRO A 326 3.82 1.59 47.73
CA PRO A 326 3.94 0.49 48.67
C PRO A 326 2.66 0.45 49.52
N HIS A 327 2.07 -0.75 49.65
CA HIS A 327 0.83 -1.05 50.35
C HIS A 327 0.81 -0.68 51.86
N VAL A 328 1.77 0.09 52.35
CA VAL A 328 1.96 0.39 53.78
C VAL A 328 1.29 1.72 54.19
N THR A 329 0.94 2.62 53.26
CA THR A 329 0.35 3.93 53.62
C THR A 329 -1.18 3.99 53.51
N ARG A 330 -1.88 2.84 53.41
CA ARG A 330 -3.36 2.81 53.37
C ARG A 330 -4.02 2.54 54.74
N MET A 331 -3.24 2.41 55.82
CA MET A 331 -3.75 2.17 57.18
C MET A 331 -3.65 3.39 58.11
N GLN A 332 -3.65 4.63 57.59
CA GLN A 332 -3.58 5.79 58.50
C GLN A 332 -4.35 7.04 58.07
N GLU A 333 -5.37 6.89 57.25
CA GLU A 333 -6.41 7.91 57.13
C GLU A 333 -7.77 7.23 57.35
N LEU A 334 -8.20 7.26 58.61
CA LEU A 334 -9.57 6.93 58.99
C LEU A 334 -10.48 7.98 58.33
N PRO A 335 -11.48 7.59 57.54
CA PRO A 335 -12.36 8.54 56.86
C PRO A 335 -13.00 9.56 57.83
N ASP A 336 -13.05 10.83 57.44
CA ASP A 336 -13.52 11.95 58.28
C ASP A 336 -14.91 11.71 58.93
N HIS A 337 -15.76 10.92 58.28
CA HIS A 337 -17.09 10.57 58.80
C HIS A 337 -17.03 9.72 60.08
N ILE A 338 -15.98 8.92 60.28
CA ILE A 338 -15.81 8.11 61.50
C ILE A 338 -15.28 8.98 62.65
N HIS A 339 -14.43 9.97 62.35
CA HIS A 339 -14.01 10.98 63.33
C HIS A 339 -15.19 11.82 63.84
N GLU A 340 -16.14 12.18 62.97
CA GLU A 340 -17.33 12.94 63.37
C GLU A 340 -18.29 12.12 64.23
N VAL A 341 -18.44 10.82 63.93
CA VAL A 341 -19.23 9.88 64.74
C VAL A 341 -18.61 9.66 66.13
N PHE A 342 -17.29 9.51 66.22
CA PHE A 342 -16.59 9.38 67.50
C PHE A 342 -16.70 10.65 68.35
N ARG A 343 -16.61 11.84 67.71
CA ARG A 343 -16.72 13.14 68.39
C ARG A 343 -18.12 13.39 68.97
N ARG A 344 -19.18 12.97 68.26
CA ARG A 344 -20.57 13.04 68.75
C ARG A 344 -20.83 12.08 69.91
N MET A 345 -20.18 10.91 69.92
CA MET A 345 -20.29 9.98 71.05
C MET A 345 -19.52 10.41 72.31
N THR A 346 -18.40 11.14 72.17
CA THR A 346 -17.60 11.58 73.34
C THR A 346 -18.09 12.88 73.97
N TYR A 347 -18.78 13.76 73.24
CA TYR A 347 -19.25 15.05 73.75
C TYR A 347 -20.77 15.13 74.04
N GLY A 348 -21.51 14.04 73.86
CA GLY A 348 -22.97 14.01 74.05
C GLY A 348 -23.46 13.91 75.50
N SER A 349 -22.61 14.08 76.52
CA SER A 349 -23.03 13.90 77.92
C SER A 349 -22.27 14.77 78.92
N VAL A 350 -22.18 16.09 78.71
CA VAL A 350 -21.95 17.04 79.81
C VAL A 350 -22.65 18.37 79.51
N ASP A 351 -23.34 18.89 80.52
CA ASP A 351 -23.90 20.25 80.68
C ASP A 351 -25.26 20.61 80.07
N HIS A 352 -26.30 20.08 80.71
CA HIS A 352 -27.47 20.89 81.08
C HIS A 352 -27.19 21.53 82.44
N SER A 353 -26.81 22.81 82.48
CA SER A 353 -27.13 23.78 83.55
C SER A 353 -26.27 25.03 83.39
N ILE A 354 -26.92 26.21 83.44
CA ILE A 354 -26.48 27.52 83.96
C ILE A 354 -26.93 28.67 83.04
N ARG A 355 -28.03 29.30 83.48
CA ARG A 355 -28.38 30.74 83.54
C ARG A 355 -27.59 31.73 82.67
N GLY A 356 -28.31 32.73 82.15
CA GLY A 356 -27.71 34.05 81.91
C GLY A 356 -28.58 35.09 81.21
N HIS A 357 -29.37 35.80 82.01
CA HIS A 357 -30.00 37.11 81.75
C HIS A 357 -29.11 38.16 81.04
N GLN A 358 -29.80 39.13 80.41
CA GLN A 358 -29.44 40.54 80.09
C GLN A 358 -29.09 40.87 78.64
N GLY A 359 -29.79 41.91 78.14
CA GLY A 359 -29.53 42.64 76.90
C GLY A 359 -30.83 43.11 76.26
#